data_AF-A0AAF0UL49-F1
#
_entry.id   AF-A0AAF0UL49-F1
#
_cell.length_a   1.000
_cell.length_b   1.000
_cell.length_c   1.000
_cell.angle_alpha   90.00
_cell.angle_beta   90.00
_cell.angle_gamma   90.00
#
_symmetry.space_group_name_H-M   'P 1'
#
loop_
_entity.id
_entity.type
_entity.pdbx_description
1 polymer ?
#
loop_
_entity_poly.entity_id
_entity_poly.type
_entity_poly.pdbx_seq_one_letter_code
_entity_poly.pdbx_strand_id
1 'polypeptide(L)'
;NFDFICLCDVRHKCPACYKQCKKKEHIIEHMLTSHHSVHDPKCGVCNKHCKSFESLREHIFGPLAKVNCSSIFAERDCILCLKICSSVDSLNEHKETCHLTTPQPIETVEIHHSANEMINIRSQEVVAICCVMVGGDWSQELCARVCLVDEDENIIFQTYILPPTPVADYRYEIIGISENNLQDAMPLNEVRERIQQILYSGEPIGRVLVGHNLEKQLHCLKMSYHDHLLR
;
A
#
# COMPACT_ATOMS: atom_id res chain seq x y z
N ASN A 1 20.51 60.05 -7.76
CA ASN A 1 20.18 58.96 -6.82
C ASN A 1 18.83 58.39 -7.20
N PHE A 2 18.84 57.34 -8.02
CA PHE A 2 17.65 56.54 -8.30
C PHE A 2 17.69 55.33 -7.36
N ASP A 3 16.77 55.31 -6.41
CA ASP A 3 16.54 54.19 -5.50
C ASP A 3 16.04 52.97 -6.29
N PHE A 4 16.89 51.95 -6.42
CA PHE A 4 16.48 50.62 -6.84
C PHE A 4 15.86 49.89 -5.65
N ILE A 5 14.55 50.02 -5.49
CA ILE A 5 13.78 49.09 -4.65
C ILE A 5 13.80 47.73 -5.36
N CYS A 6 14.52 46.77 -4.79
CA CYS A 6 14.47 45.37 -5.19
C CYS A 6 13.03 44.88 -4.98
N LEU A 7 12.23 44.80 -6.05
CA LEU A 7 10.95 44.11 -6.06
C LEU A 7 11.24 42.63 -5.77
N CYS A 8 11.17 42.23 -4.50
CA CYS A 8 11.10 40.82 -4.13
C CYS A 8 9.86 40.24 -4.82
N ASP A 9 10.06 39.37 -5.81
CA ASP A 9 9.00 38.64 -6.54
C ASP A 9 8.20 37.80 -5.52
N VAL A 10 7.11 38.38 -4.99
CA VAL A 10 6.29 37.77 -3.94
C VAL A 10 5.64 36.51 -4.50
N ARG A 11 6.15 35.35 -4.11
CA ARG A 11 5.55 34.06 -4.49
C ARG A 11 4.43 33.69 -3.53
N HIS A 12 3.28 33.36 -4.10
CA HIS A 12 2.14 32.84 -3.35
C HIS A 12 2.27 31.34 -3.17
N LYS A 13 2.11 30.85 -1.93
CA LYS A 13 2.36 29.45 -1.56
C LYS A 13 1.07 28.80 -1.05
N CYS A 14 0.76 27.60 -1.56
CA CYS A 14 -0.33 26.77 -1.01
C CYS A 14 0.06 26.30 0.40
N PRO A 15 -0.80 26.46 1.42
CA PRO A 15 -0.49 26.01 2.78
C PRO A 15 -0.43 24.49 2.92
N ALA A 16 -1.12 23.72 2.08
CA ALA A 16 -1.17 22.25 2.17
C ALA A 16 0.01 21.57 1.44
N CYS A 17 0.13 21.80 0.12
CA CYS A 17 1.13 21.12 -0.70
C CYS A 17 2.38 21.97 -1.01
N TYR A 18 2.44 23.20 -0.51
CA TYR A 18 3.56 24.12 -0.69
C TYR A 18 3.86 24.52 -2.14
N LYS A 19 2.96 24.26 -3.09
CA LYS A 19 3.05 24.75 -4.48
C LYS A 19 3.17 26.28 -4.48
N GLN A 20 4.12 26.81 -5.27
CA GLN A 20 4.37 28.24 -5.38
C GLN A 20 3.95 28.76 -6.75
N CYS A 21 3.26 29.89 -6.78
CA CYS A 21 2.83 30.58 -7.98
C CYS A 21 3.28 32.05 -7.92
N LYS A 22 3.68 32.62 -9.06
CA LYS A 22 4.02 34.05 -9.16
C LYS A 22 2.79 34.95 -9.04
N LYS A 23 1.64 34.47 -9.52
CA LYS A 23 0.36 35.20 -9.50
C LYS A 23 -0.58 34.62 -8.45
N LYS A 24 -1.33 35.49 -7.79
CA LYS A 24 -2.33 35.11 -6.78
C LYS A 24 -3.48 34.31 -7.41
N GLU A 25 -3.91 34.65 -8.62
CA GLU A 25 -5.00 33.93 -9.30
C GLU A 25 -4.67 32.43 -9.46
N HIS A 26 -3.43 32.11 -9.86
CA HIS A 26 -3.01 30.72 -10.06
C HIS A 26 -2.97 29.92 -8.75
N ILE A 27 -2.69 30.56 -7.60
CA ILE A 27 -2.74 29.84 -6.33
C ILE A 27 -4.18 29.58 -5.88
N ILE A 28 -5.09 30.51 -6.16
CA ILE A 28 -6.53 30.36 -5.87
C ILE A 28 -7.09 29.22 -6.71
N GLU A 29 -6.83 29.21 -8.02
CA GLU A 29 -7.26 28.13 -8.93
C GLU A 29 -6.73 26.76 -8.49
N HIS A 30 -5.45 26.69 -8.08
CA HIS A 30 -4.88 25.47 -7.51
C HIS A 30 -5.65 25.01 -6.27
N MET A 31 -5.96 25.91 -5.34
CA MET A 31 -6.67 25.55 -4.11
C MET A 31 -8.09 25.06 -4.41
N LEU A 32 -8.76 25.60 -5.43
CA LEU A 32 -10.09 25.18 -5.84
C LEU A 32 -10.11 23.80 -6.53
N THR A 33 -9.04 23.45 -7.25
CA THR A 33 -8.98 22.24 -8.09
C THR A 33 -8.29 21.05 -7.43
N SER A 34 -7.42 21.29 -6.45
CA SER A 34 -6.55 20.23 -5.92
C SER A 34 -7.16 19.41 -4.79
N HIS A 35 -8.27 19.88 -4.19
CA HIS A 35 -9.06 19.17 -3.17
C HIS A 35 -8.21 18.39 -2.15
N HIS A 36 -7.21 19.04 -1.54
CA HIS A 36 -6.34 18.38 -0.56
C HIS A 36 -7.18 17.78 0.57
N SER A 37 -7.02 16.48 0.81
CA SER A 37 -7.73 15.72 1.82
C SER A 37 -6.88 15.55 3.08
N VAL A 38 -7.54 15.32 4.22
CA VAL A 38 -6.86 14.89 5.44
C VAL A 38 -6.18 13.52 5.26
N HIS A 39 -6.71 12.71 4.35
CA HIS A 39 -6.21 11.39 3.99
C HIS A 39 -5.07 11.41 2.96
N ASP A 40 -4.71 12.58 2.43
CA ASP A 40 -3.55 12.70 1.53
C ASP A 40 -2.27 12.29 2.28
N PRO A 41 -1.36 11.53 1.65
CA PRO A 41 -0.05 11.24 2.22
C PRO A 41 0.70 12.53 2.57
N LYS A 42 1.25 12.61 3.79
CA LYS A 42 2.00 13.79 4.25
C LYS A 42 3.43 13.44 4.60
N CYS A 43 4.33 14.37 4.33
CA CYS A 43 5.71 14.30 4.80
C CYS A 43 5.77 14.47 6.32
N GLY A 44 6.27 13.47 7.05
CA GLY A 44 6.39 13.54 8.51
C GLY A 44 7.35 14.62 9.03
N VAL A 45 8.25 15.15 8.18
CA VAL A 45 9.18 16.23 8.57
C VAL A 45 8.54 17.61 8.39
N CYS A 46 8.03 17.89 7.18
CA CYS A 46 7.59 19.24 6.82
C CYS A 46 6.06 19.39 6.71
N ASN A 47 5.31 18.31 6.95
CA ASN A 47 3.85 18.22 6.86
C ASN A 47 3.26 18.59 5.49
N LYS A 48 4.08 18.59 4.44
CA LYS A 48 3.63 18.82 3.07
C LYS A 48 2.70 17.69 2.64
N HIS A 49 1.50 18.03 2.19
CA HIS A 49 0.59 17.11 1.53
C HIS A 49 1.12 16.74 0.13
N CYS A 50 1.08 15.45 -0.17
CA CYS A 50 1.49 14.87 -1.44
C CYS A 50 0.26 14.19 -2.07
N LYS A 51 0.09 14.37 -3.38
CA LYS A 51 -1.05 13.80 -4.13
C LYS A 51 -1.11 12.26 -4.12
N SER A 52 0.00 11.60 -3.79
CA SER A 52 0.13 10.14 -3.73
C SER A 52 1.35 9.76 -2.88
N PHE A 53 1.40 8.51 -2.42
CA PHE A 53 2.59 7.96 -1.74
C PHE A 53 3.84 8.02 -2.64
N GLU A 54 3.67 7.87 -3.95
CA GLU A 54 4.76 8.03 -4.90
C GLU A 54 5.30 9.47 -4.92
N SER A 55 4.41 10.46 -4.90
CA SER A 55 4.81 11.86 -4.82
C SER A 55 5.46 12.21 -3.48
N LEU A 56 5.12 11.46 -2.42
CA LEU A 56 5.78 11.55 -1.13
C LEU A 56 7.18 10.93 -1.16
N ARG A 57 7.35 9.75 -1.79
CA ARG A 57 8.68 9.14 -2.02
C ARG A 57 9.58 10.08 -2.82
N GLU A 58 9.09 10.63 -3.92
CA GLU A 58 9.84 11.63 -4.72
C GLU A 58 10.22 12.89 -3.92
N HIS A 59 9.39 13.29 -2.95
CA HIS A 59 9.70 14.43 -2.10
C HIS A 59 10.87 14.15 -1.12
N ILE A 60 11.05 12.89 -0.73
CA ILE A 60 12.01 12.46 0.29
C ILE A 60 13.29 11.91 -0.35
N PHE A 61 13.16 11.06 -1.37
CA PHE A 61 14.24 10.32 -2.03
C PHE A 61 14.51 10.80 -3.47
N GLY A 62 13.60 11.58 -4.05
CA GLY A 62 13.73 12.01 -5.43
C GLY A 62 14.88 13.01 -5.64
N PRO A 63 15.29 13.25 -6.90
CA PRO A 63 16.42 14.11 -7.26
C PRO A 63 16.22 15.58 -6.84
N LEU A 64 14.99 15.97 -6.52
CA LEU A 64 14.62 17.31 -6.06
C LEU A 64 14.21 17.33 -4.57
N ALA A 65 14.56 16.29 -3.81
CA ALA A 65 14.27 16.22 -2.40
C ALA A 65 14.92 17.38 -1.64
N LYS A 66 14.20 17.96 -0.69
CA LYS A 66 14.74 19.04 0.13
C LYS A 66 15.71 18.44 1.14
N VAL A 67 16.94 18.95 1.18
CA VAL A 67 18.03 18.46 2.05
C VAL A 67 17.58 18.20 3.49
N ASN A 68 16.82 19.12 4.09
CA ASN A 68 16.32 18.95 5.46
C ASN A 68 15.32 17.80 5.63
N CYS A 69 14.45 17.59 4.63
CA CYS A 69 13.51 16.46 4.66
C CYS A 69 14.26 15.15 4.39
N SER A 70 15.12 15.12 3.37
CA SER A 70 15.85 13.90 3.00
C SER A 70 16.83 13.45 4.09
N SER A 71 17.54 14.38 4.75
CA SER A 71 18.49 14.04 5.81
C SER A 71 17.82 13.52 7.07
N ILE A 72 16.72 14.16 7.50
CA ILE A 72 15.98 13.72 8.69
C ILE A 72 15.27 12.38 8.42
N PHE A 73 14.77 12.17 7.21
CA PHE A 73 14.25 10.87 6.81
C PHE A 73 15.37 9.83 6.91
N ALA A 74 16.47 9.99 6.17
CA ALA A 74 17.55 8.99 6.10
C ALA A 74 18.09 8.49 7.46
N GLU A 75 18.00 9.32 8.51
CA GLU A 75 18.41 8.94 9.87
C GLU A 75 17.34 8.20 10.70
N ARG A 76 16.06 8.46 10.45
CA ARG A 76 14.96 8.13 11.38
C ARG A 76 13.74 7.47 10.73
N ASP A 77 13.79 7.22 9.44
CA ASP A 77 12.64 6.76 8.68
C ASP A 77 12.60 5.26 8.43
N CYS A 78 11.37 4.76 8.40
CA CYS A 78 11.09 3.46 7.83
C CYS A 78 10.70 3.60 6.37
N ILE A 79 11.55 3.10 5.48
CA ILE A 79 11.35 3.15 4.03
C ILE A 79 10.04 2.42 3.62
N LEU A 80 9.60 1.44 4.41
CA LEU A 80 8.43 0.61 4.10
C LEU A 80 7.11 1.35 4.29
N CYS A 81 6.91 1.98 5.44
CA CYS A 81 5.65 2.67 5.77
C CYS A 81 5.78 4.21 5.76
N LEU A 82 6.98 4.73 5.49
CA LEU A 82 7.32 6.16 5.49
C LEU A 82 7.08 6.87 6.84
N LYS A 83 7.00 6.09 7.94
CA LYS A 83 6.91 6.62 9.31
C LYS A 83 8.26 7.17 9.75
N ILE A 84 8.24 8.34 10.37
CA ILE A 84 9.40 8.90 11.06
C ILE A 84 9.34 8.48 12.53
N CYS A 85 10.35 7.76 12.98
CA CYS A 85 10.48 7.36 14.37
C CYS A 85 11.13 8.49 15.20
N SER A 86 10.84 8.50 16.51
CA SER A 86 11.35 9.52 17.44
C SER A 86 12.86 9.41 17.67
N SER A 87 13.40 8.19 17.55
CA SER A 87 14.82 7.86 17.69
C SER A 87 15.22 6.72 16.75
N VAL A 88 16.53 6.50 16.61
CA VAL A 88 17.09 5.36 15.87
C VAL A 88 16.71 4.03 16.54
N ASP A 89 16.67 3.97 17.88
CA ASP A 89 16.25 2.77 18.60
C ASP A 89 14.78 2.43 18.31
N SER A 90 13.90 3.44 18.32
CA SER A 90 12.50 3.27 17.94
C SER A 90 12.34 2.90 16.46
N LEU A 91 13.25 3.34 15.58
CA LEU A 91 13.28 2.88 14.20
C LEU A 91 13.69 1.40 14.11
N ASN A 92 14.70 0.98 14.86
CA ASN A 92 15.14 -0.42 14.85
C ASN A 92 14.03 -1.34 15.38
N GLU A 93 13.43 -1.02 16.53
CA GLU A 93 12.27 -1.76 17.06
C GLU A 93 11.09 -1.77 16.07
N HIS A 94 10.85 -0.63 15.41
CA HIS A 94 9.82 -0.55 14.39
C HIS A 94 10.16 -1.41 13.17
N LYS A 95 11.42 -1.46 12.70
CA LYS A 95 11.83 -2.29 11.55
C LYS A 95 11.59 -3.79 11.78
N GLU A 96 11.72 -4.25 13.02
CA GLU A 96 11.42 -5.66 13.38
C GLU A 96 9.93 -6.00 13.26
N THR A 97 9.05 -5.00 13.35
CA THR A 97 7.58 -5.19 13.33
C THR A 97 6.90 -4.59 12.09
N CYS A 98 7.61 -3.73 11.37
CA CYS A 98 7.10 -3.02 10.22
C CYS A 98 7.16 -3.92 8.99
N HIS A 99 6.05 -4.57 8.72
CA HIS A 99 5.75 -5.09 7.40
C HIS A 99 4.81 -4.11 6.70
N LEU A 100 4.64 -4.21 5.37
CA LEU A 100 3.47 -3.59 4.72
C LEU A 100 2.23 -4.30 5.28
N THR A 101 1.78 -3.89 6.44
CA THR A 101 0.57 -4.40 7.07
C THR A 101 -0.61 -3.71 6.40
N THR A 102 -1.60 -4.50 6.01
CA THR A 102 -2.95 -4.01 5.77
C THR A 102 -3.33 -3.09 6.94
N PRO A 103 -3.97 -1.93 6.71
CA PRO A 103 -4.41 -1.05 7.80
C PRO A 103 -5.11 -1.91 8.87
N GLN A 104 -4.72 -1.76 10.13
CA GLN A 104 -5.49 -2.41 11.19
C GLN A 104 -6.93 -1.88 11.09
N PRO A 105 -7.94 -2.75 11.21
CA PRO A 105 -9.32 -2.30 11.32
C PRO A 105 -9.38 -1.23 12.40
N ILE A 106 -9.99 -0.09 12.08
CA ILE A 106 -10.34 0.90 13.09
C ILE A 106 -11.21 0.14 14.09
N GLU A 107 -10.73 -0.04 15.33
CA GLU A 107 -11.47 -0.69 16.41
C GLU A 107 -12.87 -0.07 16.48
N THR A 108 -13.84 -0.77 15.92
CA THR A 108 -15.24 -0.39 16.02
C THR A 108 -15.72 -1.05 17.29
N VAL A 109 -15.95 -0.21 18.29
CA VAL A 109 -16.57 -0.50 19.58
C VAL A 109 -17.59 -1.62 19.41
N GLU A 110 -17.42 -2.70 20.17
CA GLU A 110 -18.33 -3.85 20.20
C GLU A 110 -19.78 -3.38 20.43
N ILE A 111 -20.60 -3.45 19.39
CA ILE A 111 -22.05 -3.38 19.55
C ILE A 111 -22.58 -4.80 19.41
N HIS A 112 -22.89 -5.40 20.55
CA HIS A 112 -23.72 -6.59 20.62
C HIS A 112 -25.05 -6.30 19.91
N HIS A 113 -25.35 -7.03 18.84
CA HIS A 113 -26.73 -7.23 18.42
C HIS A 113 -27.04 -8.70 18.20
N SER A 114 -28.03 -9.13 18.98
CA SER A 114 -28.62 -10.45 19.10
C SER A 114 -29.13 -11.01 17.77
N ALA A 115 -29.04 -12.33 17.65
CA ALA A 115 -29.65 -13.13 16.61
C ALA A 115 -31.15 -12.83 16.41
N ASN A 116 -31.57 -12.71 15.14
CA ASN A 116 -32.81 -13.28 14.60
C ASN A 116 -32.90 -13.15 13.06
N GLU A 117 -32.69 -14.29 12.41
CA GLU A 117 -33.45 -14.89 11.30
C GLU A 117 -34.01 -14.06 10.11
N MET A 118 -33.52 -14.48 8.92
CA MET A 118 -34.20 -14.70 7.62
C MET A 118 -34.53 -13.53 6.68
N ILE A 119 -33.87 -13.50 5.49
CA ILE A 119 -34.41 -13.90 4.16
C ILE A 119 -33.30 -13.91 3.08
N ASN A 120 -33.04 -15.11 2.57
CA ASN A 120 -32.76 -15.55 1.19
C ASN A 120 -32.52 -14.50 0.07
N ILE A 121 -31.25 -14.31 -0.29
CA ILE A 121 -30.70 -14.67 -1.62
C ILE A 121 -29.39 -15.40 -1.27
N ARG A 122 -29.02 -16.50 -1.95
CA ARG A 122 -27.66 -17.05 -1.81
C ARG A 122 -26.67 -16.01 -2.35
N SER A 123 -26.28 -15.08 -1.48
CA SER A 123 -25.17 -14.17 -1.71
C SER A 123 -23.95 -15.06 -1.85
N GLN A 124 -23.49 -15.21 -3.07
CA GLN A 124 -22.25 -15.91 -3.34
C GLN A 124 -21.16 -15.14 -2.61
N GLU A 125 -20.64 -15.70 -1.52
CA GLU A 125 -19.68 -15.01 -0.65
C GLU A 125 -18.51 -14.48 -1.50
N VAL A 126 -18.13 -13.23 -1.24
CA VAL A 126 -17.06 -12.55 -1.97
C VAL A 126 -15.75 -12.65 -1.19
N VAL A 127 -14.66 -12.92 -1.89
CA VAL A 127 -13.30 -12.93 -1.35
C VAL A 127 -12.44 -12.00 -2.19
N ALA A 128 -11.77 -11.05 -1.54
CA ALA A 128 -10.78 -10.22 -2.23
C ALA A 128 -9.38 -10.85 -2.10
N ILE A 129 -8.59 -10.82 -3.17
CA ILE A 129 -7.22 -11.31 -3.19
C ILE A 129 -6.25 -10.21 -3.64
N CYS A 130 -5.13 -10.13 -2.92
CA CYS A 130 -4.01 -9.29 -3.28
C CYS A 130 -2.71 -10.08 -3.15
N CYS A 131 -1.89 -10.00 -4.19
CA CYS A 131 -0.58 -10.63 -4.24
C CYS A 131 0.50 -9.56 -4.30
N VAL A 132 1.62 -9.82 -3.62
CA VAL A 132 2.85 -9.04 -3.71
C VAL A 132 3.85 -9.85 -4.50
N MET A 133 4.41 -9.26 -5.55
CA MET A 133 5.31 -9.93 -6.48
C MET A 133 6.73 -9.38 -6.42
N VAL A 134 7.70 -10.29 -6.38
CA VAL A 134 9.14 -10.03 -6.55
C VAL A 134 9.58 -10.37 -7.98
N GLY A 135 10.73 -9.84 -8.41
CA GLY A 135 11.34 -10.13 -9.69
C GLY A 135 12.14 -11.43 -9.67
N GLY A 136 11.86 -12.32 -10.62
CA GLY A 136 12.70 -13.47 -10.94
C GLY A 136 13.58 -13.23 -12.16
N ASP A 137 14.22 -14.29 -12.63
CA ASP A 137 15.03 -14.24 -13.85
C ASP A 137 14.18 -13.90 -15.09
N TRP A 138 14.82 -13.35 -16.12
CA TRP A 138 14.20 -13.10 -17.43
C TRP A 138 12.90 -12.28 -17.40
N SER A 139 12.82 -11.30 -16.50
CA SER A 139 11.62 -10.46 -16.29
C SER A 139 10.39 -11.21 -15.77
N GLN A 140 10.58 -12.39 -15.18
CA GLN A 140 9.51 -13.13 -14.53
C GLN A 140 9.04 -12.42 -13.26
N GLU A 141 7.75 -12.48 -12.97
CA GLU A 141 7.20 -12.07 -11.67
C GLU A 141 6.80 -13.30 -10.86
N LEU A 142 7.21 -13.30 -9.59
CA LEU A 142 7.02 -14.39 -8.65
C LEU A 142 6.19 -13.91 -7.48
N CYS A 143 5.16 -14.65 -7.09
CA CYS A 143 4.37 -14.31 -5.91
C CYS A 143 5.20 -14.58 -4.64
N ALA A 144 5.36 -13.57 -3.80
CA ALA A 144 6.14 -13.63 -2.56
C ALA A 144 5.27 -13.50 -1.30
N ARG A 145 4.07 -12.92 -1.43
CA ARG A 145 3.08 -12.84 -0.35
C ARG A 145 1.68 -12.76 -0.94
N VAL A 146 0.71 -13.36 -0.27
CA VAL A 146 -0.71 -13.28 -0.61
C VAL A 146 -1.52 -12.90 0.62
N CYS A 147 -2.59 -12.15 0.41
CA CYS A 147 -3.58 -11.80 1.41
C CYS A 147 -4.98 -11.96 0.81
N LEU A 148 -5.85 -12.65 1.53
CA LEU A 148 -7.28 -12.78 1.26
C LEU A 148 -8.06 -12.12 2.38
N VAL A 149 -9.10 -11.38 2.02
CA VAL A 149 -10.06 -10.80 2.96
C VAL A 149 -11.49 -11.13 2.55
N ASP A 150 -12.40 -11.13 3.53
CA ASP A 150 -13.83 -11.27 3.31
C ASP A 150 -14.52 -9.90 3.04
N GLU A 151 -15.85 -9.91 2.94
CA GLU A 151 -16.69 -8.74 2.69
C GLU A 151 -16.62 -7.68 3.81
N ASP A 152 -16.28 -8.10 5.02
CA ASP A 152 -16.13 -7.25 6.21
C ASP A 152 -14.68 -6.79 6.39
N GLU A 153 -13.83 -6.98 5.36
CA GLU A 153 -12.39 -6.65 5.36
C GLU A 153 -11.54 -7.44 6.37
N ASN A 154 -12.07 -8.53 6.93
CA ASN A 154 -11.32 -9.38 7.84
C ASN A 154 -10.31 -10.23 7.06
N ILE A 155 -9.09 -10.36 7.59
CA ILE A 155 -8.06 -11.21 7.01
C ILE A 155 -8.41 -12.68 7.27
N ILE A 156 -8.82 -13.38 6.21
CA ILE A 156 -9.14 -14.82 6.27
C ILE A 156 -7.92 -15.70 5.98
N PHE A 157 -6.96 -15.20 5.19
CA PHE A 157 -5.69 -15.90 4.95
C PHE A 157 -4.59 -14.93 4.52
N GLN A 158 -3.43 -15.02 5.15
CA GLN A 158 -2.25 -14.25 4.77
C GLN A 158 -0.99 -15.07 5.02
N THR A 159 -0.09 -15.12 4.03
CA THR A 159 1.20 -15.79 4.19
C THR A 159 2.24 -15.26 3.21
N TYR A 160 3.52 -15.36 3.59
CA TYR A 160 4.63 -15.34 2.64
C TYR A 160 4.64 -16.65 1.85
N ILE A 161 5.12 -16.57 0.61
CA ILE A 161 5.17 -17.67 -0.34
C ILE A 161 6.62 -17.89 -0.73
N LEU A 162 7.11 -19.12 -0.62
CA LEU A 162 8.42 -19.50 -1.13
C LEU A 162 8.38 -19.58 -2.67
N PRO A 163 9.08 -18.69 -3.39
CA PRO A 163 9.06 -18.68 -4.84
C PRO A 163 9.67 -19.96 -5.43
N PRO A 164 9.16 -20.47 -6.56
CA PRO A 164 9.65 -21.72 -7.17
C PRO A 164 11.03 -21.61 -7.84
N THR A 165 11.52 -20.39 -8.04
CA THR A 165 12.82 -20.06 -8.65
C THR A 165 13.48 -18.98 -7.81
N PRO A 166 14.82 -18.83 -7.89
CA PRO A 166 15.53 -17.76 -7.19
C PRO A 166 14.94 -16.37 -7.50
N VAL A 167 14.92 -15.52 -6.47
CA VAL A 167 14.50 -14.12 -6.59
C VAL A 167 15.71 -13.30 -7.04
N ALA A 168 15.58 -12.62 -8.18
CA ALA A 168 16.61 -11.73 -8.72
C ALA A 168 16.48 -10.30 -8.19
N ASP A 169 15.24 -9.85 -7.89
CA ASP A 169 14.95 -8.52 -7.36
C ASP A 169 13.81 -8.57 -6.35
N TYR A 170 14.13 -8.35 -5.08
CA TYR A 170 13.19 -8.33 -3.97
C TYR A 170 12.30 -7.08 -3.93
N ARG A 171 12.67 -6.01 -4.66
CA ARG A 171 11.96 -4.73 -4.69
C ARG A 171 11.68 -4.17 -3.29
N TYR A 172 12.57 -4.43 -2.33
CA TYR A 172 12.35 -4.18 -0.90
C TYR A 172 11.84 -2.77 -0.60
N GLU A 173 12.41 -1.75 -1.25
CA GLU A 173 12.04 -0.35 -1.06
C GLU A 173 10.59 -0.02 -1.47
N ILE A 174 10.00 -0.85 -2.33
CA ILE A 174 8.66 -0.65 -2.88
C ILE A 174 7.64 -1.53 -2.15
N ILE A 175 7.98 -2.81 -1.91
CA ILE A 175 7.03 -3.84 -1.45
C ILE A 175 7.40 -4.51 -0.12
N GLY A 176 8.53 -4.14 0.49
CA GLY A 176 8.94 -4.61 1.82
C GLY A 176 9.17 -6.10 1.96
N ILE A 177 9.42 -6.82 0.86
CA ILE A 177 9.82 -8.23 0.89
C ILE A 177 11.34 -8.32 0.98
N SER A 178 11.85 -9.03 1.98
CA SER A 178 13.26 -9.37 2.16
C SER A 178 13.48 -10.88 2.06
N GLU A 179 14.73 -11.30 1.89
CA GLU A 179 15.12 -12.72 1.86
C GLU A 179 14.69 -13.45 3.15
N ASN A 180 14.83 -12.80 4.32
CA ASN A 180 14.42 -13.35 5.61
C ASN A 180 12.90 -13.63 5.66
N ASN A 181 12.07 -12.87 4.94
CA ASN A 181 10.64 -13.14 4.87
C ASN A 181 10.33 -14.44 4.11
N LEU A 182 11.24 -14.88 3.23
CA LEU A 182 11.04 -16.04 2.37
C LEU A 182 11.72 -17.30 2.89
N GLN A 183 12.61 -17.21 3.89
CA GLN A 183 13.41 -18.33 4.38
C GLN A 183 12.57 -19.52 4.87
N ASP A 184 11.49 -19.26 5.60
CA ASP A 184 10.54 -20.27 6.11
C ASP A 184 9.13 -20.07 5.54
N ALA A 185 9.03 -19.48 4.34
CA ALA A 185 7.75 -19.19 3.71
C ALA A 185 7.05 -20.46 3.21
N MET A 186 5.72 -20.39 3.12
CA MET A 186 4.90 -21.52 2.71
C MET A 186 5.15 -21.86 1.22
N PRO A 187 5.37 -23.15 0.87
CA PRO A 187 5.49 -23.56 -0.52
C PRO A 187 4.26 -23.18 -1.37
N LEU A 188 4.48 -22.73 -2.60
CA LEU A 188 3.41 -22.24 -3.48
C LEU A 188 2.26 -23.26 -3.69
N ASN A 189 2.55 -24.56 -3.69
CA ASN A 189 1.53 -25.60 -3.79
C ASN A 189 0.61 -25.64 -2.56
N GLU A 190 1.15 -25.53 -1.35
CA GLU A 190 0.36 -25.50 -0.11
C GLU A 190 -0.50 -24.24 -0.05
N VAL A 191 0.07 -23.09 -0.44
CA VAL A 191 -0.65 -21.82 -0.55
C VAL A 191 -1.84 -21.94 -1.50
N ARG A 192 -1.61 -22.57 -2.66
CA ARG A 192 -2.65 -22.81 -3.66
C ARG A 192 -3.78 -23.67 -3.11
N GLU A 193 -3.44 -24.76 -2.42
CA GLU A 193 -4.41 -25.66 -1.80
C GLU A 193 -5.26 -24.92 -0.76
N ARG A 194 -4.63 -24.08 0.09
CA ARG A 194 -5.35 -23.25 1.08
C ARG A 194 -6.29 -22.25 0.41
N ILE A 195 -5.85 -21.56 -0.64
CA ILE A 195 -6.70 -20.62 -1.38
C ILE A 195 -7.87 -21.36 -2.03
N GLN A 196 -7.64 -22.51 -2.66
CA GLN A 196 -8.71 -23.32 -3.24
C GLN A 196 -9.71 -23.79 -2.19
N GLN A 197 -9.24 -24.25 -1.03
CA GLN A 197 -10.12 -24.63 0.08
C GLN A 197 -11.00 -23.45 0.50
N ILE A 198 -10.46 -22.24 0.62
CA ILE A 198 -11.23 -21.04 0.96
C ILE A 198 -12.26 -20.72 -0.13
N LEU A 199 -11.84 -20.69 -1.40
CA LEU A 199 -12.70 -20.31 -2.52
C LEU A 199 -13.82 -21.32 -2.82
N TYR A 200 -13.67 -22.57 -2.41
CA TYR A 200 -14.68 -23.62 -2.61
C TYR A 200 -15.35 -24.09 -1.31
N SER A 201 -14.99 -23.53 -0.16
CA SER A 201 -15.60 -23.88 1.12
C SER A 201 -17.04 -23.37 1.18
N GLY A 202 -17.98 -24.29 1.45
CA GLY A 202 -19.40 -23.99 1.67
C GLY A 202 -20.24 -23.84 0.41
N GLU A 203 -19.62 -23.59 -0.76
CA GLU A 203 -20.34 -23.28 -2.00
C GLU A 203 -19.97 -24.22 -3.15
N PRO A 204 -20.94 -24.92 -3.77
CA PRO A 204 -20.67 -25.89 -4.83
C PRO A 204 -20.14 -25.27 -6.13
N ILE A 205 -20.35 -23.96 -6.32
CA ILE A 205 -19.91 -23.21 -7.50
C ILE A 205 -18.61 -22.44 -7.22
N GLY A 206 -18.26 -22.25 -5.95
CA GLY A 206 -17.16 -21.39 -5.51
C GLY A 206 -17.61 -19.95 -5.18
N ARG A 207 -16.74 -19.20 -4.52
CA ARG A 207 -16.92 -17.80 -4.09
C ARG A 207 -16.60 -16.81 -5.21
N VAL A 208 -17.14 -15.60 -5.17
CA VAL A 208 -16.72 -14.55 -6.12
C VAL A 208 -15.35 -14.05 -5.70
N LEU A 209 -14.37 -14.07 -6.60
CA LEU A 209 -13.02 -13.59 -6.36
C LEU A 209 -12.84 -12.19 -6.96
N VAL A 210 -12.46 -11.23 -6.13
CA VAL A 210 -12.30 -9.83 -6.55
C VAL A 210 -10.86 -9.36 -6.34
N GLY A 211 -10.38 -8.47 -7.20
CA GLY A 211 -9.04 -7.91 -7.01
C GLY A 211 -8.53 -7.13 -8.20
N HIS A 212 -7.44 -6.40 -8.00
CA HIS A 212 -6.81 -5.66 -9.09
C HIS A 212 -5.94 -6.60 -9.94
N ASN A 213 -6.21 -6.65 -11.25
CA ASN A 213 -5.46 -7.44 -12.23
C ASN A 213 -5.39 -8.95 -11.86
N LEU A 214 -6.55 -9.56 -11.63
CA LEU A 214 -6.69 -10.95 -11.20
C LEU A 214 -5.96 -11.95 -12.11
N GLU A 215 -5.94 -11.71 -13.42
CA GLU A 215 -5.20 -12.56 -14.38
C GLU A 215 -3.73 -12.69 -13.98
N LYS A 216 -3.08 -11.55 -13.69
CA LYS A 216 -1.69 -11.51 -13.25
C LYS A 216 -1.50 -12.23 -11.90
N GLN A 217 -2.43 -12.02 -10.96
CA GLN A 217 -2.37 -12.67 -9.65
C GLN A 217 -2.49 -14.19 -9.76
N LEU A 218 -3.51 -14.67 -10.45
CA LEU A 218 -3.78 -16.10 -10.68
C LEU A 218 -2.64 -16.76 -11.47
N HIS A 219 -2.09 -16.07 -12.47
CA HIS A 219 -0.90 -16.54 -13.21
C HIS A 219 0.30 -16.73 -12.26
N CYS A 220 0.60 -15.76 -11.39
CA CYS A 220 1.70 -15.89 -10.43
C CYS A 220 1.47 -17.00 -9.39
N LEU A 221 0.21 -17.26 -9.01
CA LEU A 221 -0.16 -18.36 -8.14
C LEU A 221 -0.22 -19.73 -8.84
N LYS A 222 -0.09 -19.74 -10.18
CA LYS A 222 -0.31 -20.90 -11.06
C LYS A 222 -1.68 -21.53 -10.84
N MET A 223 -2.71 -20.69 -10.77
CA MET A 223 -4.10 -21.07 -10.54
C MET A 223 -4.96 -20.74 -11.75
N SER A 224 -5.96 -21.56 -11.99
CA SER A 224 -7.12 -21.22 -12.82
C SER A 224 -8.34 -21.10 -11.92
N TYR A 225 -9.26 -20.20 -12.29
CA TYR A 225 -10.54 -20.03 -11.63
C TYR A 225 -11.63 -19.78 -12.67
N HIS A 226 -12.89 -19.89 -12.29
CA HIS A 226 -13.97 -19.72 -13.24
C HIS A 226 -14.16 -18.25 -13.61
N ASP A 227 -14.06 -17.91 -14.90
CA ASP A 227 -14.14 -16.52 -15.39
C ASP A 227 -15.39 -15.77 -14.91
N HIS A 228 -16.53 -16.46 -14.82
CA HIS A 228 -17.78 -15.86 -14.35
C HIS A 228 -17.78 -15.46 -12.86
N LEU A 229 -16.78 -15.89 -12.09
CA LEU A 229 -16.58 -15.58 -10.67
C LEU A 229 -15.50 -14.54 -10.42
N LEU A 230 -14.84 -14.00 -11.45
CA LEU A 230 -13.82 -12.96 -11.31
C LEU A 230 -14.43 -11.56 -11.42
N ARG A 231 -14.03 -10.60 -10.59
CA ARG A 231 -14.44 -9.17 -10.69
C ARG A 231 -13.27 -8.21 -10.52
#